data_AF-A0A0G4F1P0-F1
#
_entry.id   AF-A0A0G4F1P0-F1
#
_cell.length_a   1.000
_cell.length_b   1.000
_cell.length_c   1.000
_cell.angle_alpha   90.00
_cell.angle_beta   90.00
_cell.angle_gamma   90.00
#
_symmetry.space_group_name_H-M   'P 1'
#
loop_
_entity.id
_entity.type
_entity.pdbx_description
1 polymer ?
#
loop_
_entity_poly.entity_id
_entity_poly.type
_entity_poly.pdbx_seq_one_letter_code
_entity_poly.pdbx_strand_id
1 'polypeptide(L)'
;MNRAARGDVIYWEKQGRDRMCALHCMNSLLQGPEFSEVDFGQIASDLDKKERELMAAGGISSDDYKNFMAEGSGNAALDGYFSWNVMEEALRKKGLQAIQAQKPEMQVCMRDPTLQEAFICHQHDHWYAIRKIRGAWYNLDSLKPAPAFISDFYLAAFLQSLQAEGKTIYVVVGPLQSAARPQTMTSSHPNAFWLTRAEMEEMARKAEESQKEEARKANEMVNGPGGGGGGGDGEGAPSFGYVQNPRAQAAQHSWPTGQGQRLDGGGGGAPSGPGAGAVPGLPPGMEAEDPELAQAIALSMQSFQKDTAQREPPPEEPPAGAQKVTSIQVRAPNGERLQRRFLIEQPVSVIFQWLEFYFSQKEKENVFNPPLGFRSYSLNSSYPKRKFVKEGGQVVLFEGGQTEGVDVTALSIEGAHVAGEALNLAA
;
A
#
# COMPACT_ATOMS: atom_id res chain seq x y z
N MET A 1 -22.67 -44.65 -11.57
CA MET A 1 -21.78 -43.86 -10.69
C MET A 1 -22.01 -42.38 -10.97
N ASN A 2 -22.42 -41.61 -9.95
CA ASN A 2 -22.90 -40.24 -10.07
C ASN A 2 -21.79 -39.27 -10.52
N ARG A 3 -21.98 -38.63 -11.68
CA ARG A 3 -21.02 -37.68 -12.29
C ARG A 3 -21.15 -36.25 -11.72
N ALA A 4 -22.09 -36.02 -10.80
CA ALA A 4 -22.50 -34.70 -10.31
C ALA A 4 -21.87 -34.27 -8.95
N ALA A 5 -20.97 -35.06 -8.36
CA ALA A 5 -20.43 -34.80 -7.02
C ALA A 5 -18.90 -34.55 -6.97
N ARG A 6 -18.27 -34.21 -8.10
CA ARG A 6 -16.82 -33.89 -8.17
C ARG A 6 -16.66 -32.42 -8.52
N GLY A 7 -16.85 -31.54 -7.54
CA GLY A 7 -16.71 -30.09 -7.72
C GLY A 7 -15.33 -29.70 -8.22
N ASP A 8 -15.27 -28.64 -9.02
CA ASP A 8 -14.03 -28.09 -9.52
C ASP A 8 -13.26 -27.42 -8.38
N VAL A 9 -12.12 -28.02 -8.04
CA VAL A 9 -11.18 -27.55 -7.02
C VAL A 9 -10.12 -26.65 -7.66
N ILE A 10 -9.75 -25.60 -6.93
CA ILE A 10 -8.79 -24.57 -7.31
C ILE A 10 -7.72 -24.48 -6.24
N TYR A 11 -6.46 -24.36 -6.65
CA TYR A 11 -5.37 -24.08 -5.74
C TYR A 11 -5.24 -22.57 -5.52
N TRP A 12 -5.11 -22.15 -4.27
CA TRP A 12 -4.89 -20.76 -3.91
C TRP A 12 -4.06 -20.65 -2.64
N GLU A 13 -3.16 -19.67 -2.60
CA GLU A 13 -2.37 -19.37 -1.41
C GLU A 13 -2.75 -18.03 -0.80
N LYS A 14 -3.13 -18.06 0.48
CA LYS A 14 -3.45 -16.86 1.26
C LYS A 14 -2.16 -16.26 1.81
N GLN A 15 -1.92 -14.99 1.53
CA GLN A 15 -0.79 -14.28 2.13
C GLN A 15 -1.12 -13.87 3.57
N GLY A 16 -0.10 -13.95 4.43
CA GLY A 16 -0.16 -13.50 5.81
C GLY A 16 0.22 -12.02 5.95
N ARG A 17 1.07 -11.74 6.96
CA ARG A 17 1.63 -10.40 7.21
C ARG A 17 2.93 -10.14 6.46
N ASP A 18 3.48 -11.16 5.79
CA ASP A 18 4.67 -11.05 4.95
C ASP A 18 4.36 -10.32 3.62
N ARG A 19 5.39 -9.99 2.82
CA ARG A 19 5.24 -9.41 1.48
C ARG A 19 5.47 -10.43 0.35
N MET A 20 5.25 -11.72 0.60
CA MET A 20 5.49 -12.82 -0.34
C MET A 20 4.42 -12.96 -1.45
N CYS A 21 3.83 -11.85 -1.88
CA CYS A 21 2.80 -11.81 -2.91
C CYS A 21 3.25 -12.45 -4.23
N ALA A 22 4.51 -12.26 -4.64
CA ALA A 22 5.06 -12.83 -5.86
C ALA A 22 5.05 -14.37 -5.85
N LEU A 23 5.39 -14.98 -4.72
CA LEU A 23 5.36 -16.43 -4.52
C LEU A 23 3.93 -16.97 -4.64
N HIS A 24 3.01 -16.39 -3.86
CA HIS A 24 1.60 -16.80 -3.85
C HIS A 24 0.92 -16.56 -5.20
N CYS A 25 1.27 -15.46 -5.87
CA CYS A 25 0.83 -15.15 -7.23
C CYS A 25 1.26 -16.26 -8.19
N MET A 26 2.54 -16.67 -8.18
CA MET A 26 3.06 -17.68 -9.09
C MET A 26 2.50 -19.08 -8.81
N ASN A 27 2.39 -19.48 -7.56
CA ASN A 27 1.82 -20.78 -7.20
C ASN A 27 0.32 -20.86 -7.52
N SER A 28 -0.44 -19.79 -7.25
CA SER A 28 -1.85 -19.69 -7.63
C SER A 28 -2.01 -19.64 -9.16
N LEU A 29 -1.13 -18.91 -9.86
CA LEU A 29 -1.06 -18.88 -11.32
C LEU A 29 -0.75 -20.25 -11.91
N LEU A 30 0.07 -21.08 -11.28
CA LEU A 30 0.42 -22.42 -11.76
C LEU A 30 -0.51 -23.52 -11.24
N GLN A 31 -1.40 -23.18 -10.30
CA GLN A 31 -2.38 -24.07 -9.68
C GLN A 31 -1.72 -25.21 -8.89
N GLY A 32 -0.67 -24.87 -8.14
CA GLY A 32 0.01 -25.78 -7.22
C GLY A 32 1.21 -25.12 -6.53
N PRO A 33 1.77 -25.78 -5.50
CA PRO A 33 2.98 -25.33 -4.79
C PRO A 33 4.24 -25.58 -5.64
N GLU A 34 4.30 -24.94 -6.81
CA GLU A 34 5.35 -25.16 -7.81
C GLU A 34 6.67 -24.48 -7.46
N PHE A 35 6.63 -23.49 -6.56
CA PHE A 35 7.77 -22.77 -6.03
C PHE A 35 7.66 -22.63 -4.51
N SER A 36 8.82 -22.61 -3.87
CA SER A 36 9.01 -22.25 -2.47
C SER A 36 9.74 -20.91 -2.33
N GLU A 37 9.76 -20.37 -1.11
CA GLU A 37 10.56 -19.19 -0.76
C GLU A 37 12.04 -19.41 -1.09
N VAL A 38 12.57 -20.61 -0.85
CA VAL A 38 13.96 -20.99 -1.15
C VAL A 38 14.21 -20.95 -2.66
N ASP A 39 13.27 -21.41 -3.48
CA ASP A 39 13.41 -21.38 -4.94
C ASP A 39 13.45 -19.94 -5.47
N PHE A 40 12.58 -19.07 -4.97
CA PHE A 40 12.57 -17.65 -5.32
C PHE A 40 13.84 -16.94 -4.84
N GLY A 41 14.30 -17.22 -3.63
CA GLY A 41 15.56 -16.72 -3.09
C GLY A 41 16.77 -17.12 -3.94
N GLN A 42 16.80 -18.37 -4.42
CA GLN A 42 17.85 -18.83 -5.33
C GLN A 42 17.78 -18.13 -6.69
N ILE A 43 16.59 -17.95 -7.26
CA ILE A 43 16.41 -17.20 -8.52
C ILE A 43 16.90 -15.76 -8.36
N ALA A 44 16.53 -15.09 -7.27
CA ALA A 44 16.99 -13.73 -6.97
C ALA A 44 18.52 -13.66 -6.86
N SER A 45 19.12 -14.60 -6.11
CA SER A 45 20.58 -14.66 -5.96
C SER A 45 21.31 -14.91 -7.30
N ASP A 46 20.76 -15.79 -8.15
CA ASP A 46 21.29 -16.06 -9.47
C ASP A 46 21.22 -14.82 -10.38
N LEU A 47 20.14 -14.04 -10.29
CA LEU A 47 19.97 -12.78 -11.01
C LEU A 47 20.96 -11.72 -10.51
N ASP A 48 21.08 -11.52 -9.20
CA ASP A 48 22.04 -10.60 -8.61
C ASP A 48 23.49 -10.93 -9.03
N LYS A 49 23.81 -12.23 -9.14
CA LYS A 49 25.12 -12.67 -9.63
C LYS A 49 25.34 -12.30 -11.09
N LYS A 50 24.34 -12.51 -11.97
CA LYS A 50 24.41 -12.13 -13.39
C LYS A 50 24.52 -10.61 -13.54
N GLU A 51 23.74 -9.85 -12.79
CA GLU A 51 23.81 -8.39 -12.78
C GLU A 51 25.19 -7.91 -12.34
N ARG A 52 25.76 -8.51 -11.29
CA ARG A 52 27.13 -8.22 -10.84
C ARG A 52 28.19 -8.53 -11.89
N GLU A 53 28.07 -9.67 -12.58
CA GLU A 53 28.99 -10.06 -13.65
C GLU A 53 28.93 -9.07 -14.83
N LEU A 54 27.72 -8.62 -15.21
CA LEU A 54 27.52 -7.61 -16.23
C LEU A 54 28.13 -6.26 -15.83
N MET A 55 27.93 -5.83 -14.57
CA MET A 55 28.53 -4.59 -14.05
C MET A 55 30.05 -4.69 -13.96
N ALA A 56 30.60 -5.86 -13.60
CA ALA A 56 32.04 -6.10 -13.55
C ALA A 56 32.68 -6.01 -14.95
N ALA A 57 31.96 -6.33 -16.02
CA ALA A 57 32.44 -6.18 -17.39
C ALA A 57 32.68 -4.70 -17.77
N GLY A 58 31.98 -3.75 -17.12
CA GLY A 58 32.23 -2.31 -17.22
C GLY A 58 33.45 -1.81 -16.42
N GLY A 59 34.15 -2.71 -15.72
CA GLY A 59 35.32 -2.42 -14.91
C GLY A 59 35.01 -2.43 -13.41
N ILE A 60 35.61 -3.38 -12.68
CA ILE A 60 35.40 -3.60 -11.24
C ILE A 60 35.86 -2.40 -10.37
N SER A 61 36.75 -1.56 -10.89
CA SER A 61 37.23 -0.35 -10.19
C SER A 61 36.40 0.90 -10.46
N SER A 62 35.40 0.83 -11.35
CA SER A 62 34.52 1.95 -11.66
C SER A 62 33.69 2.33 -10.44
N ASP A 63 33.31 3.61 -10.35
CA ASP A 63 32.46 4.09 -9.26
C ASP A 63 31.03 3.52 -9.39
N ASP A 64 30.57 3.21 -10.61
CA ASP A 64 29.30 2.53 -10.87
C ASP A 64 29.26 1.12 -10.27
N TYR A 65 30.35 0.35 -10.39
CA TYR A 65 30.43 -0.97 -9.77
C TYR A 65 30.43 -0.89 -8.23
N LYS A 66 31.14 0.10 -7.66
CA LYS A 66 31.15 0.30 -6.20
C LYS A 66 29.78 0.72 -5.66
N ASN A 67 29.07 1.60 -6.37
CA ASN A 67 27.72 2.02 -6.02
C ASN A 67 26.74 0.85 -6.10
N PHE A 68 26.76 0.09 -7.19
CA PHE A 68 25.93 -1.12 -7.35
C PHE A 68 26.18 -2.15 -6.23
N MET A 69 27.44 -2.39 -5.87
CA MET A 69 27.77 -3.30 -4.76
C MET A 69 27.31 -2.78 -3.39
N ALA A 70 27.14 -1.46 -3.22
CA ALA A 70 26.67 -0.86 -1.98
C ALA A 70 25.14 -0.89 -1.82
N GLU A 71 24.39 -0.89 -2.94
CA GLU A 71 22.92 -0.94 -2.95
C GLU A 71 22.35 -2.29 -2.51
N GLY A 72 23.09 -3.39 -2.68
CA GLY A 72 22.65 -4.72 -2.28
C GLY A 72 21.77 -5.40 -3.32
N SER A 73 20.95 -6.38 -2.91
CA SER A 73 20.05 -7.08 -3.84
C SER A 73 18.84 -6.22 -4.18
N GLY A 74 18.63 -5.95 -5.47
CA GLY A 74 17.38 -5.36 -5.96
C GLY A 74 16.28 -6.41 -6.23
N ASN A 75 16.62 -7.70 -6.17
CA ASN A 75 15.74 -8.79 -6.59
C ASN A 75 14.97 -9.44 -5.44
N ALA A 76 15.50 -9.39 -4.21
CA ALA A 76 14.82 -9.87 -3.01
C ALA A 76 15.02 -8.91 -1.82
N ALA A 77 13.92 -8.55 -1.17
CA ALA A 77 13.92 -7.75 0.05
C ALA A 77 13.79 -8.63 1.30
N LEU A 78 14.25 -8.10 2.45
CA LEU A 78 14.25 -8.82 3.74
C LEU A 78 12.86 -9.14 4.30
N ASP A 79 11.82 -8.48 3.81
CA ASP A 79 10.42 -8.69 4.21
C ASP A 79 9.63 -9.57 3.25
N GLY A 80 10.32 -10.21 2.30
CA GLY A 80 9.75 -11.18 1.37
C GLY A 80 9.23 -10.59 0.06
N TYR A 81 9.47 -9.31 -0.23
CA TYR A 81 9.20 -8.75 -1.55
C TYR A 81 10.22 -9.26 -2.58
N PHE A 82 9.72 -9.69 -3.74
CA PHE A 82 10.54 -10.12 -4.88
C PHE A 82 10.28 -9.20 -6.08
N SER A 83 11.34 -8.91 -6.84
CA SER A 83 11.24 -8.08 -8.04
C SER A 83 10.52 -8.79 -9.18
N TRP A 84 10.06 -8.01 -10.15
CA TRP A 84 9.50 -8.54 -11.40
C TRP A 84 10.46 -9.48 -12.13
N ASN A 85 11.76 -9.19 -12.13
CA ASN A 85 12.77 -10.01 -12.84
C ASN A 85 12.82 -11.45 -12.30
N VAL A 86 12.61 -11.61 -10.98
CA VAL A 86 12.51 -12.94 -10.35
C VAL A 86 11.30 -13.70 -10.89
N MET A 87 10.14 -13.03 -10.98
CA MET A 87 8.93 -13.63 -11.54
C MET A 87 9.09 -13.98 -13.02
N GLU A 88 9.72 -13.10 -13.81
CA GLU A 88 9.99 -13.34 -15.22
C GLU A 88 10.90 -14.56 -15.44
N GLU A 89 11.97 -14.68 -14.65
CA GLU A 89 12.87 -15.84 -14.70
C GLU A 89 12.17 -17.13 -14.24
N ALA A 90 11.30 -17.05 -13.22
CA ALA A 90 10.48 -18.17 -12.75
C ALA A 90 9.50 -18.66 -13.84
N LEU A 91 8.81 -17.74 -14.51
CA LEU A 91 7.95 -18.06 -15.66
C LEU A 91 8.75 -18.70 -16.79
N ARG A 92 9.92 -18.13 -17.11
CA ARG A 92 10.81 -18.65 -18.16
C ARG A 92 11.25 -20.09 -17.88
N LYS A 93 11.57 -20.43 -16.62
CA LYS A 93 11.90 -21.81 -16.19
C LYS A 93 10.74 -22.80 -16.40
N LYS A 94 9.49 -22.33 -16.40
CA LYS A 94 8.28 -23.12 -16.69
C LYS A 94 7.86 -23.08 -18.16
N GLY A 95 8.63 -22.43 -19.03
CA GLY A 95 8.31 -22.28 -20.46
C GLY A 95 7.19 -21.27 -20.73
N LEU A 96 6.94 -20.36 -19.78
CA LEU A 96 5.95 -19.29 -19.88
C LEU A 96 6.63 -17.94 -20.07
N GLN A 97 5.88 -17.00 -20.62
CA GLN A 97 6.26 -15.59 -20.76
C GLN A 97 5.12 -14.72 -20.24
N ALA A 98 5.45 -13.52 -19.78
CA ALA A 98 4.46 -12.53 -19.39
C ALA A 98 4.76 -11.20 -20.09
N ILE A 99 3.80 -10.72 -20.87
CA ILE A 99 3.97 -9.55 -21.73
C ILE A 99 2.99 -8.47 -21.30
N GLN A 100 3.47 -7.24 -21.08
CA GLN A 100 2.61 -6.11 -20.70
C GLN A 100 1.49 -5.90 -21.71
N ALA A 101 0.27 -5.79 -21.20
CA ALA A 101 -0.96 -5.62 -21.97
C ALA A 101 -0.95 -4.35 -22.83
N GLN A 102 -0.19 -3.32 -22.43
CA GLN A 102 -0.08 -2.05 -23.13
C GLN A 102 0.73 -2.16 -24.44
N LYS A 103 1.56 -3.20 -24.60
CA LYS A 103 2.34 -3.37 -25.84
C LYS A 103 1.41 -3.58 -27.03
N PRO A 104 1.73 -3.02 -28.23
CA PRO A 104 0.88 -3.14 -29.41
C PRO A 104 0.52 -4.59 -29.79
N GLU A 105 1.45 -5.51 -29.59
CA GLU A 105 1.30 -6.94 -29.85
C GLU A 105 0.18 -7.59 -29.01
N MET A 106 -0.08 -7.06 -27.81
CA MET A 106 -1.04 -7.63 -26.86
C MET A 106 -2.43 -6.97 -26.92
N GLN A 107 -2.60 -5.91 -27.71
CA GLN A 107 -3.89 -5.21 -27.85
C GLN A 107 -5.00 -6.13 -28.37
N VAL A 108 -4.65 -7.09 -29.24
CA VAL A 108 -5.61 -8.10 -29.73
C VAL A 108 -6.10 -9.00 -28.59
N CYS A 109 -5.21 -9.41 -27.69
CA CYS A 109 -5.56 -10.20 -26.51
C CYS A 109 -6.41 -9.42 -25.53
N MET A 110 -6.23 -8.09 -25.43
CA MET A 110 -7.05 -7.23 -24.57
C MET A 110 -8.43 -6.92 -25.17
N ARG A 111 -8.60 -7.01 -26.50
CA ARG A 111 -9.90 -6.88 -27.17
C ARG A 111 -10.83 -8.05 -26.86
N ASP A 112 -10.28 -9.25 -26.79
CA ASP A 112 -11.01 -10.45 -26.35
C ASP A 112 -10.18 -11.23 -25.31
N PRO A 113 -10.25 -10.83 -24.02
CA PRO A 113 -9.45 -11.42 -22.96
C PRO A 113 -9.86 -12.87 -22.64
N THR A 114 -11.05 -13.31 -23.10
CA THR A 114 -11.57 -14.66 -22.81
C THR A 114 -10.80 -15.77 -23.54
N LEU A 115 -10.06 -15.40 -24.60
CA LEU A 115 -9.17 -16.26 -25.38
C LEU A 115 -7.85 -16.55 -24.67
N GLN A 116 -7.51 -15.77 -23.65
CA GLN A 116 -6.30 -15.99 -22.85
C GLN A 116 -6.57 -17.00 -21.73
N GLU A 117 -5.50 -17.51 -21.12
CA GLU A 117 -5.62 -18.44 -19.99
C GLU A 117 -5.28 -17.80 -18.65
N ALA A 118 -4.44 -16.76 -18.63
CA ALA A 118 -4.11 -16.05 -17.41
C ALA A 118 -3.56 -14.64 -17.64
N PHE A 119 -3.68 -13.83 -16.60
CA PHE A 119 -3.07 -12.51 -16.46
C PHE A 119 -2.37 -12.41 -15.11
N ILE A 120 -1.31 -11.61 -15.04
CA ILE A 120 -0.67 -11.17 -13.79
C ILE A 120 -0.90 -9.66 -13.68
N CYS A 121 -1.28 -9.21 -12.49
CA CYS A 121 -1.55 -7.82 -12.20
C CYS A 121 -0.57 -7.30 -11.13
N HIS A 122 -0.22 -6.03 -11.23
CA HIS A 122 0.65 -5.33 -10.29
C HIS A 122 0.09 -3.96 -9.91
N GLN A 123 0.04 -3.68 -8.61
CA GLN A 123 -0.29 -2.36 -8.07
C GLN A 123 0.31 -2.20 -6.68
N HIS A 124 0.92 -1.04 -6.37
CA HIS A 124 1.44 -0.71 -5.03
C HIS A 124 2.30 -1.83 -4.40
N ASP A 125 3.28 -2.34 -5.16
CA ASP A 125 4.18 -3.43 -4.73
C ASP A 125 3.47 -4.76 -4.39
N HIS A 126 2.29 -4.99 -4.99
CA HIS A 126 1.52 -6.22 -4.82
C HIS A 126 1.27 -6.93 -6.15
N TRP A 127 1.58 -8.22 -6.18
CA TRP A 127 1.41 -9.11 -7.34
C TRP A 127 0.26 -10.10 -7.11
N TYR A 128 -0.60 -10.27 -8.11
CA TYR A 128 -1.65 -11.30 -8.07
C TYR A 128 -2.02 -11.79 -9.47
N ALA A 129 -2.61 -12.99 -9.51
CA ALA A 129 -3.00 -13.64 -10.75
C ALA A 129 -4.51 -13.60 -10.99
N ILE A 130 -4.91 -13.47 -12.25
CA ILE A 130 -6.26 -13.72 -12.74
C ILE A 130 -6.16 -14.91 -13.69
N ARG A 131 -6.80 -16.04 -13.38
CA ARG A 131 -6.60 -17.29 -14.14
C ARG A 131 -7.91 -17.93 -14.54
N LYS A 132 -7.96 -18.42 -15.78
CA LYS A 132 -9.00 -19.32 -16.28
C LYS A 132 -8.72 -20.74 -15.82
N ILE A 133 -9.62 -21.32 -15.03
CA ILE A 133 -9.51 -22.66 -14.49
C ILE A 133 -10.81 -23.40 -14.82
N ARG A 134 -10.68 -24.47 -15.62
CA ARG A 134 -11.82 -25.30 -16.06
C ARG A 134 -12.97 -24.48 -16.67
N GLY A 135 -12.63 -23.43 -17.42
CA GLY A 135 -13.58 -22.59 -18.15
C GLY A 135 -14.18 -21.42 -17.36
N ALA A 136 -13.79 -21.24 -16.09
CA ALA A 136 -14.21 -20.10 -15.27
C ALA A 136 -13.01 -19.23 -14.89
N TRP A 137 -13.20 -17.91 -14.81
CA TRP A 137 -12.15 -16.99 -14.38
C TRP A 137 -12.20 -16.74 -12.88
N TYR A 138 -11.02 -16.61 -12.29
CA TYR A 138 -10.86 -16.34 -10.86
C TYR A 138 -9.82 -15.26 -10.64
N ASN A 139 -10.14 -14.31 -9.78
CA ASN A 139 -9.17 -13.43 -9.14
C ASN A 139 -8.53 -14.20 -7.97
N LEU A 140 -7.23 -14.43 -8.07
CA LEU A 140 -6.44 -15.20 -7.10
C LEU A 140 -5.56 -14.28 -6.23
N ASP A 141 -6.03 -13.05 -5.99
CA ASP A 141 -5.37 -12.09 -5.09
C ASP A 141 -5.22 -12.66 -3.68
N SER A 142 -3.96 -12.87 -3.28
CA SER A 142 -3.58 -13.45 -1.98
C SER A 142 -3.92 -12.54 -0.79
N LEU A 143 -4.17 -11.24 -1.01
CA LEU A 143 -4.63 -10.31 0.02
C LEU A 143 -6.15 -10.37 0.23
N LYS A 144 -6.92 -10.92 -0.72
CA LYS A 144 -8.36 -11.13 -0.54
C LYS A 144 -8.66 -12.25 0.44
N PRO A 145 -9.81 -12.25 1.12
CA PRO A 145 -10.17 -13.31 2.06
C PRO A 145 -10.43 -14.65 1.37
N ALA A 146 -10.80 -14.64 0.09
CA ALA A 146 -11.02 -15.81 -0.75
C ALA A 146 -10.83 -15.43 -2.22
N PRO A 147 -10.59 -16.42 -3.11
CA PRO A 147 -10.65 -16.20 -4.55
C PRO A 147 -12.05 -15.74 -4.98
N ALA A 148 -12.10 -14.79 -5.92
CA ALA A 148 -13.35 -14.27 -6.44
C ALA A 148 -13.60 -14.74 -7.87
N PHE A 149 -14.79 -15.27 -8.13
CA PHE A 149 -15.20 -15.64 -9.48
C PHE A 149 -15.42 -14.40 -10.36
N ILE A 150 -14.95 -14.48 -11.60
CA ILE A 150 -15.17 -13.48 -12.65
C ILE A 150 -15.89 -14.18 -13.79
N SER A 151 -17.01 -13.62 -14.25
CA SER A 151 -17.69 -14.14 -15.44
C SER A 151 -16.99 -13.70 -16.72
N ASP A 152 -17.05 -14.51 -17.78
CA ASP A 152 -16.49 -14.17 -19.09
C ASP A 152 -17.03 -12.82 -19.60
N PHE A 153 -18.30 -12.53 -19.36
CA PHE A 153 -18.94 -11.27 -19.74
C PHE A 153 -18.36 -10.06 -18.97
N TYR A 154 -17.97 -10.24 -17.71
CA TYR A 154 -17.44 -9.17 -16.87
C TYR A 154 -15.92 -9.03 -16.97
N LEU A 155 -15.19 -10.04 -17.46
CA LEU A 155 -13.73 -10.06 -17.49
C LEU A 155 -13.14 -8.83 -18.20
N ALA A 156 -13.67 -8.46 -19.37
CA ALA A 156 -13.16 -7.32 -20.12
C ALA A 156 -13.34 -6.00 -19.35
N ALA A 157 -14.53 -5.78 -18.77
CA ALA A 157 -14.80 -4.60 -17.96
C ALA A 157 -13.95 -4.57 -16.69
N PHE A 158 -13.74 -5.72 -16.06
CA PHE A 158 -12.86 -5.86 -14.90
C PHE A 158 -11.43 -5.48 -15.24
N LEU A 159 -10.83 -6.05 -16.30
CA LEU A 159 -9.47 -5.71 -16.70
C LEU A 159 -9.33 -4.22 -17.08
N GLN A 160 -10.34 -3.63 -17.71
CA GLN A 160 -10.37 -2.20 -18.00
C GLN A 160 -10.40 -1.35 -16.73
N SER A 161 -11.17 -1.74 -15.70
CA SER A 161 -11.19 -1.03 -14.42
C SER A 161 -9.82 -1.07 -13.75
N LEU A 162 -9.13 -2.23 -13.79
CA LEU A 162 -7.77 -2.36 -13.28
C LEU A 162 -6.80 -1.41 -14.01
N GLN A 163 -6.90 -1.28 -15.33
CA GLN A 163 -6.08 -0.34 -16.09
C GLN A 163 -6.37 1.12 -15.71
N ALA A 164 -7.65 1.48 -15.54
CA ALA A 164 -8.06 2.82 -15.12
C ALA A 164 -7.58 3.17 -13.71
N GLU A 165 -7.50 2.19 -12.81
CA GLU A 165 -6.89 2.30 -11.47
C GLU A 165 -5.35 2.39 -11.49
N GLY A 166 -4.73 2.38 -12.68
CA GLY A 166 -3.28 2.45 -12.85
C GLY A 166 -2.55 1.14 -12.59
N LYS A 167 -3.26 0.00 -12.58
CA LYS A 167 -2.64 -1.32 -12.42
C LYS A 167 -1.93 -1.73 -13.71
N THR A 168 -0.73 -2.26 -13.56
CA THR A 168 -0.03 -2.89 -14.69
C THR A 168 -0.55 -4.30 -14.87
N ILE A 169 -0.89 -4.67 -16.11
CA ILE A 169 -1.41 -6.00 -16.45
C ILE A 169 -0.44 -6.66 -17.42
N TYR A 170 -0.10 -7.91 -17.13
CA TYR A 170 0.70 -8.76 -17.98
C TYR A 170 -0.14 -9.94 -18.45
N VAL A 171 -0.13 -10.20 -19.75
CA VAL A 171 -0.75 -11.37 -20.34
C VAL A 171 0.24 -12.53 -20.30
N VAL A 172 -0.18 -13.67 -19.76
CA VAL A 172 0.67 -14.86 -19.68
C VAL A 172 0.52 -15.67 -20.96
N VAL A 173 1.65 -15.92 -21.63
CA VAL A 173 1.73 -16.65 -22.90
C VAL A 173 2.57 -17.90 -22.71
N GLY A 174 2.06 -19.04 -23.19
CA GLY A 174 2.75 -20.33 -23.12
C GLY A 174 1.83 -21.46 -22.66
N PRO A 175 2.34 -22.70 -22.58
CA PRO A 175 1.54 -23.86 -22.22
C PRO A 175 1.25 -23.87 -20.71
N LEU A 176 0.20 -23.18 -20.28
CA LEU A 176 -0.29 -23.32 -18.91
C LEU A 176 -0.91 -24.72 -18.76
N GLN A 177 -0.33 -25.51 -17.86
CA GLN A 177 -0.87 -26.84 -17.61
C GLN A 177 -2.27 -26.72 -17.03
N SER A 178 -3.22 -27.48 -17.57
CA SER A 178 -4.56 -27.58 -17.00
C SER A 178 -4.44 -28.01 -15.53
N ALA A 179 -5.15 -27.33 -14.63
CA ALA A 179 -5.11 -27.60 -13.19
C ALA A 179 -5.45 -29.07 -12.91
N ALA A 180 -4.42 -29.90 -12.79
CA ALA A 180 -4.56 -31.32 -12.52
C ALA A 180 -5.23 -31.45 -11.16
N ARG A 181 -6.29 -32.25 -11.08
CA ARG A 181 -6.94 -32.51 -9.80
C ARG A 181 -5.91 -33.21 -8.91
N PRO A 182 -5.55 -32.64 -7.74
CA PRO A 182 -4.61 -33.31 -6.87
C PRO A 182 -5.20 -34.66 -6.45
N GLN A 183 -4.39 -35.72 -6.49
CA GLN A 183 -4.82 -37.05 -6.03
C GLN A 183 -5.08 -37.04 -4.53
N THR A 184 -4.39 -36.18 -3.80
CA THR A 184 -4.51 -35.92 -2.36
C THR A 184 -4.68 -34.42 -2.12
N MET A 185 -5.79 -34.02 -1.49
CA MET A 185 -6.07 -32.61 -1.15
C MET A 185 -5.36 -32.21 0.16
N THR A 186 -4.07 -32.50 0.26
CA THR A 186 -3.26 -32.13 1.43
C THR A 186 -2.65 -30.77 1.17
N SER A 187 -2.97 -29.79 2.01
CA SER A 187 -2.24 -28.53 2.06
C SER A 187 -0.80 -28.81 2.48
N SER A 188 0.16 -28.47 1.62
CA SER A 188 1.59 -28.61 1.90
C SER A 188 2.08 -27.61 2.95
N HIS A 189 1.34 -26.53 3.16
CA HIS A 189 1.63 -25.44 4.09
C HIS A 189 0.32 -24.78 4.56
N PRO A 190 0.28 -24.14 5.75
CA PRO A 190 -0.95 -23.64 6.37
C PRO A 190 -1.71 -22.59 5.55
N ASN A 191 -1.01 -21.95 4.62
CA ASN A 191 -1.54 -20.90 3.76
C ASN A 191 -1.98 -21.41 2.38
N ALA A 192 -1.79 -22.70 2.07
CA ALA A 192 -2.16 -23.29 0.80
C ALA A 192 -3.51 -24.00 0.89
N PHE A 193 -4.42 -23.66 0.00
CA PHE A 193 -5.78 -24.17 0.00
C PHE A 193 -6.13 -24.79 -1.34
N TRP A 194 -6.88 -25.89 -1.27
CA TRP A 194 -7.60 -26.43 -2.41
C TRP A 194 -9.09 -26.21 -2.18
N LEU A 195 -9.67 -25.24 -2.88
CA LEU A 195 -11.01 -24.74 -2.62
C LEU A 195 -11.96 -25.11 -3.75
N THR A 196 -13.15 -25.58 -3.37
CA THR A 196 -14.33 -25.65 -4.24
C THR A 196 -15.04 -24.30 -4.30
N ARG A 197 -15.94 -24.12 -5.26
CA ARG A 197 -16.76 -22.90 -5.36
C ARG A 197 -17.54 -22.59 -4.07
N ALA A 198 -18.14 -23.61 -3.47
CA ALA A 198 -18.90 -23.44 -2.23
C ALA A 198 -18.01 -22.99 -1.05
N GLU A 199 -16.80 -23.55 -0.94
CA GLU A 199 -15.85 -23.15 0.11
C GLU A 199 -15.35 -21.72 -0.09
N MET A 200 -15.09 -21.30 -1.33
CA MET A 200 -14.71 -19.91 -1.64
C MET A 200 -15.81 -18.92 -1.25
N GLU A 201 -17.08 -19.23 -1.59
CA GLU A 201 -18.24 -18.41 -1.22
C GLU A 201 -18.44 -18.36 0.30
N GLU A 202 -18.26 -19.47 0.99
CA GLU A 202 -18.35 -19.52 2.45
C GLU A 202 -17.24 -18.70 3.12
N MET A 203 -16.00 -18.79 2.65
CA MET A 203 -14.88 -17.99 3.16
C MET A 203 -15.12 -16.49 2.92
N ALA A 204 -15.60 -16.12 1.73
CA ALA A 204 -15.95 -14.73 1.42
C ALA A 204 -17.06 -14.21 2.33
N ARG A 205 -18.13 -14.99 2.55
CA ARG A 205 -19.24 -14.61 3.44
C ARG A 205 -18.78 -14.44 4.89
N LYS A 206 -17.98 -15.38 5.42
CA LYS A 206 -17.44 -15.30 6.78
C LYS A 206 -16.55 -14.07 6.97
N ALA A 207 -15.73 -13.74 5.97
CA ALA A 207 -14.90 -12.55 6.01
C ALA A 207 -15.74 -11.26 5.97
N GLU A 208 -16.78 -11.20 5.14
CA GLU A 208 -17.69 -10.05 5.10
C GLU A 208 -18.44 -9.87 6.43
N GLU A 209 -18.89 -10.97 7.05
CA GLU A 209 -19.52 -10.96 8.38
C GLU A 209 -18.55 -10.47 9.46
N SER A 210 -17.31 -10.97 9.46
CA SER A 210 -16.26 -10.52 10.38
C SER A 210 -15.97 -9.04 10.21
N GLN A 211 -15.82 -8.56 8.97
CA GLN A 211 -15.59 -7.14 8.68
C GLN A 211 -16.78 -6.26 9.11
N LYS A 212 -18.02 -6.71 8.91
CA LYS A 212 -19.21 -6.00 9.39
C LYS A 212 -19.27 -5.97 10.91
N GLU A 213 -18.91 -7.06 11.60
CA GLU A 213 -18.88 -7.10 13.05
C GLU A 213 -17.77 -6.22 13.63
N GLU A 214 -16.58 -6.23 13.03
CA GLU A 214 -15.47 -5.34 13.39
C GLU A 214 -15.83 -3.87 13.15
N ALA A 215 -16.45 -3.54 12.02
CA ALA A 215 -16.94 -2.20 11.73
C ALA A 215 -18.02 -1.77 12.72
N ARG A 216 -18.94 -2.69 13.10
CA ARG A 216 -19.95 -2.42 14.14
C ARG A 216 -19.28 -2.15 15.49
N LYS A 217 -18.32 -2.98 15.91
CA LYS A 217 -17.57 -2.80 17.17
C LYS A 217 -16.77 -1.49 17.17
N ALA A 218 -16.10 -1.16 16.07
CA ALA A 218 -15.39 0.10 15.92
C ALA A 218 -16.35 1.30 16.01
N ASN A 219 -17.50 1.21 15.34
CA ASN A 219 -18.54 2.24 15.42
C ASN A 219 -19.15 2.35 16.83
N GLU A 220 -19.32 1.24 17.54
CA GLU A 220 -19.75 1.21 18.95
C GLU A 220 -18.68 1.77 19.91
N MET A 221 -17.39 1.65 19.61
CA MET A 221 -16.32 2.27 20.40
C MET A 221 -16.26 3.79 20.17
N VAL A 222 -16.57 4.26 18.96
CA VAL A 222 -16.59 5.69 18.61
C VAL A 222 -17.89 6.38 19.06
N ASN A 223 -19.04 5.73 18.92
CA ASN A 223 -20.36 6.28 19.23
C ASN A 223 -20.99 5.71 20.51
N GLY A 224 -20.22 4.95 21.28
CA GLY A 224 -20.68 4.33 22.53
C GLY A 224 -20.90 5.36 23.65
N PRO A 225 -21.81 5.12 24.61
CA PRO A 225 -22.29 6.14 25.55
C PRO A 225 -21.31 6.54 26.68
N GLY A 226 -19.99 6.47 26.49
CA GLY A 226 -19.01 6.44 27.60
C GLY A 226 -17.84 7.42 27.58
N GLY A 227 -17.62 8.24 26.55
CA GLY A 227 -16.42 9.08 26.42
C GLY A 227 -16.61 10.52 26.89
N GLY A 228 -16.66 10.78 28.20
CA GLY A 228 -16.74 12.14 28.75
C GLY A 228 -15.80 12.37 29.94
N GLY A 229 -14.70 13.09 29.68
CA GLY A 229 -14.13 14.17 30.52
C GLY A 229 -13.48 13.85 31.88
N GLY A 230 -12.18 14.17 31.99
CA GLY A 230 -11.49 14.39 33.26
C GLY A 230 -10.17 15.15 33.03
N GLY A 231 -10.25 16.48 32.95
CA GLY A 231 -9.09 17.38 33.06
C GLY A 231 -8.99 17.91 34.50
N GLY A 232 -7.79 17.89 35.06
CA GLY A 232 -7.44 18.47 36.36
C GLY A 232 -5.93 18.52 36.50
N ASP A 233 -5.40 19.75 36.47
CA ASP A 233 -3.99 20.13 36.51
C ASP A 233 -3.28 19.74 37.82
N GLY A 234 -1.98 19.44 37.74
CA GLY A 234 -1.07 19.38 38.89
C GLY A 234 0.03 18.33 38.79
N GLU A 235 1.16 18.73 38.20
CA GLU A 235 2.54 18.29 38.42
C GLU A 235 2.80 16.86 38.96
N GLY A 236 3.42 16.02 38.12
CA GLY A 236 4.15 14.82 38.53
C GLY A 236 3.88 13.59 37.65
N ALA A 237 4.79 13.31 36.71
CA ALA A 237 4.98 11.95 36.18
C ALA A 237 5.32 10.99 37.36
N PRO A 238 5.04 9.66 37.32
CA PRO A 238 5.20 8.82 36.12
C PRO A 238 4.20 7.64 35.91
N SER A 239 4.32 7.07 34.71
CA SER A 239 4.02 5.67 34.30
C SER A 239 2.56 5.28 34.00
N PHE A 240 2.23 5.16 32.71
CA PHE A 240 1.06 4.43 32.23
C PHE A 240 1.49 3.05 31.71
N GLY A 241 1.11 2.01 32.45
CA GLY A 241 1.00 0.64 31.98
C GLY A 241 -0.46 0.29 31.74
N TYR A 242 -0.71 -0.41 30.64
CA TYR A 242 -1.81 -1.35 30.33
C TYR A 242 -3.20 -1.20 30.99
N VAL A 243 -4.20 -1.00 30.12
CA VAL A 243 -5.49 -1.73 29.97
C VAL A 243 -6.36 -2.02 31.22
N GLN A 244 -7.56 -1.42 31.29
CA GLN A 244 -8.86 -2.13 31.47
C GLN A 244 -10.10 -1.18 31.51
N ASN A 245 -11.16 -1.56 30.79
CA ASN A 245 -12.56 -1.09 30.91
C ASN A 245 -13.24 -1.83 32.12
N PRO A 246 -14.45 -1.52 32.69
CA PRO A 246 -15.52 -0.56 32.29
C PRO A 246 -16.37 0.13 33.42
N ARG A 247 -17.30 1.03 32.99
CA ARG A 247 -18.66 1.35 33.55
C ARG A 247 -18.90 2.62 34.41
N ALA A 248 -19.51 3.61 33.73
CA ALA A 248 -20.65 4.52 34.07
C ALA A 248 -20.64 5.47 35.30
N GLN A 249 -20.67 6.79 35.03
CA GLN A 249 -21.72 7.75 35.46
C GLN A 249 -21.56 9.12 34.76
N ALA A 250 -22.62 9.56 34.06
CA ALA A 250 -22.77 10.90 33.45
C ALA A 250 -22.94 11.98 34.55
N ALA A 251 -22.46 13.22 34.40
CA ALA A 251 -22.96 14.35 33.59
C ALA A 251 -21.97 15.54 33.80
N GLN A 252 -21.84 16.60 33.00
CA GLN A 252 -22.64 17.30 31.99
C GLN A 252 -21.69 18.26 31.22
N HIS A 253 -21.86 18.42 29.91
CA HIS A 253 -21.49 19.64 29.20
C HIS A 253 -22.46 19.86 28.03
N SER A 254 -22.93 21.11 27.90
CA SER A 254 -23.96 21.54 26.94
C SER A 254 -23.34 21.99 25.62
N TRP A 255 -23.84 21.47 24.50
CA TRP A 255 -23.53 21.95 23.16
C TRP A 255 -24.52 23.03 22.71
N PRO A 256 -24.10 23.97 21.83
CA PRO A 256 -24.96 25.03 21.36
C PRO A 256 -26.02 24.48 20.39
N THR A 257 -27.26 24.85 20.66
CA THR A 257 -28.44 24.57 19.86
C THR A 257 -28.43 25.41 18.58
N GLY A 258 -28.52 24.79 17.40
CA GLY A 258 -28.58 25.54 16.16
C GLY A 258 -28.77 24.71 14.89
N GLN A 259 -30.01 24.28 14.66
CA GLN A 259 -30.60 23.93 13.35
C GLN A 259 -29.98 22.75 12.56
N GLY A 260 -30.45 21.54 12.86
CA GLY A 260 -30.50 20.45 11.88
C GLY A 260 -31.82 20.52 11.10
N GLN A 261 -31.77 20.57 9.76
CA GLN A 261 -32.95 20.32 8.92
C GLN A 261 -33.18 18.81 8.79
N ARG A 262 -34.43 18.40 9.02
CA ARG A 262 -34.91 17.02 8.93
C ARG A 262 -35.20 16.68 7.47
N LEU A 263 -34.72 15.52 7.01
CA LEU A 263 -35.11 14.90 5.75
C LEU A 263 -36.37 14.06 5.99
N ASP A 264 -37.53 14.59 5.65
CA ASP A 264 -38.75 13.80 5.40
C ASP A 264 -39.70 14.63 4.51
N GLY A 265 -40.08 14.10 3.34
CA GLY A 265 -41.35 14.42 2.67
C GLY A 265 -41.31 15.18 1.32
N GLY A 266 -41.19 14.43 0.23
CA GLY A 266 -42.03 14.46 -0.98
C GLY A 266 -42.44 15.78 -1.69
N GLY A 267 -42.14 15.84 -2.99
CA GLY A 267 -43.12 16.29 -3.99
C GLY A 267 -42.73 17.49 -4.87
N GLY A 268 -42.34 17.19 -6.12
CA GLY A 268 -42.83 17.89 -7.32
C GLY A 268 -42.16 19.21 -7.74
N GLY A 269 -41.71 19.24 -9.01
CA GLY A 269 -41.62 20.48 -9.79
C GLY A 269 -40.26 20.74 -10.44
N ALA A 270 -40.07 20.27 -11.66
CA ALA A 270 -39.12 20.91 -12.59
C ALA A 270 -39.57 22.35 -12.87
N PRO A 271 -38.63 23.26 -13.12
CA PRO A 271 -38.62 23.84 -14.46
C PRO A 271 -37.22 23.96 -15.06
N SER A 272 -37.22 23.87 -16.37
CA SER A 272 -36.14 23.96 -17.34
C SER A 272 -35.60 25.39 -17.57
N GLY A 273 -34.28 25.51 -17.77
CA GLY A 273 -33.59 26.60 -18.50
C GLY A 273 -32.51 27.36 -17.72
N PRO A 274 -31.60 28.09 -18.40
CA PRO A 274 -30.42 27.58 -19.12
C PRO A 274 -29.09 28.13 -18.56
N GLY A 275 -27.98 27.42 -18.76
CA GLY A 275 -26.63 27.98 -18.61
C GLY A 275 -25.66 27.08 -17.84
N ALA A 276 -24.96 26.21 -18.57
CA ALA A 276 -23.79 25.51 -18.06
C ALA A 276 -22.66 26.53 -17.79
N GLY A 277 -22.42 26.81 -16.51
CA GLY A 277 -21.25 27.54 -16.05
C GLY A 277 -20.07 26.58 -15.91
N ALA A 278 -18.97 26.87 -16.60
CA ALA A 278 -17.74 26.09 -16.55
C ALA A 278 -17.18 26.02 -15.12
N VAL A 279 -16.87 24.81 -14.65
CA VAL A 279 -16.16 24.56 -13.39
C VAL A 279 -14.65 24.66 -13.65
N PRO A 280 -13.89 25.51 -12.92
CA PRO A 280 -12.44 25.59 -13.11
C PRO A 280 -11.75 24.30 -12.64
N GLY A 281 -11.03 23.62 -13.53
CA GLY A 281 -10.14 22.51 -13.17
C GLY A 281 -10.42 21.15 -13.81
N LEU A 282 -11.47 21.01 -14.63
CA LEU A 282 -11.71 19.76 -15.37
C LEU A 282 -10.95 19.73 -16.71
N PRO A 283 -10.32 18.60 -17.09
CA PRO A 283 -9.84 18.40 -18.46
C PRO A 283 -11.03 18.37 -19.45
N PRO A 284 -10.86 18.87 -20.68
CA PRO A 284 -11.96 18.98 -21.64
C PRO A 284 -12.45 17.59 -22.06
N GLY A 285 -13.73 17.28 -21.78
CA GLY A 285 -14.39 16.05 -22.24
C GLY A 285 -15.15 15.23 -21.18
N MET A 286 -15.14 15.63 -19.90
CA MET A 286 -16.02 15.05 -18.88
C MET A 286 -17.09 16.05 -18.47
N GLU A 287 -18.23 16.04 -19.12
CA GLU A 287 -19.44 16.64 -18.56
C GLU A 287 -19.95 15.68 -17.49
N ALA A 288 -19.89 16.08 -16.22
CA ALA A 288 -20.48 15.29 -15.14
C ALA A 288 -22.01 15.35 -15.30
N GLU A 289 -22.59 14.30 -15.89
CA GLU A 289 -24.05 14.17 -16.08
C GLU A 289 -24.81 14.04 -14.75
N ASP A 290 -24.09 13.82 -13.63
CA ASP A 290 -24.67 13.56 -12.31
C ASP A 290 -24.22 14.61 -11.26
N PRO A 291 -25.17 15.39 -10.68
CA PRO A 291 -24.89 16.35 -9.63
C PRO A 291 -24.41 15.71 -8.31
N GLU A 292 -24.65 14.42 -8.06
CA GLU A 292 -24.10 13.72 -6.88
C GLU A 292 -22.61 13.40 -7.05
N LEU A 293 -22.19 13.00 -8.24
CA LEU A 293 -20.78 12.71 -8.53
C LEU A 293 -19.93 13.99 -8.46
N ALA A 294 -20.47 15.11 -8.95
CA ALA A 294 -19.83 16.43 -8.83
C ALA A 294 -19.67 16.84 -7.36
N GLN A 295 -20.67 16.56 -6.52
CA GLN A 295 -20.60 16.79 -5.08
C GLN A 295 -19.59 15.87 -4.39
N ALA A 296 -19.50 14.60 -4.78
CA ALA A 296 -18.52 13.66 -4.25
C ALA A 296 -17.08 14.09 -4.57
N ILE A 297 -16.81 14.52 -5.80
CA ILE A 297 -15.50 15.04 -6.21
C ILE A 297 -15.18 16.33 -5.44
N ALA A 298 -16.14 17.24 -5.31
CA ALA A 298 -15.96 18.48 -4.54
C ALA A 298 -15.69 18.18 -3.05
N LEU A 299 -16.37 17.21 -2.45
CA LEU A 299 -16.16 16.76 -1.07
C LEU A 299 -14.78 16.09 -0.89
N SER A 300 -14.33 15.29 -1.87
CA SER A 300 -12.98 14.71 -1.89
C SER A 300 -11.89 15.77 -2.05
N MET A 301 -12.10 16.79 -2.89
CA MET A 301 -11.17 17.93 -3.02
C MET A 301 -11.16 18.81 -1.77
N GLN A 302 -12.31 18.99 -1.12
CA GLN A 302 -12.42 19.80 0.10
C GLN A 302 -11.84 19.07 1.32
N SER A 303 -11.91 17.74 1.38
CA SER A 303 -11.20 16.93 2.38
C SER A 303 -9.70 16.92 2.12
N PHE A 304 -9.25 16.81 0.86
CA PHE A 304 -7.85 17.02 0.49
C PHE A 304 -7.33 18.41 0.90
N GLN A 305 -8.10 19.47 0.65
CA GLN A 305 -7.74 20.83 1.08
C GLN A 305 -7.81 21.01 2.59
N LYS A 306 -8.77 20.40 3.30
CA LYS A 306 -8.84 20.46 4.76
C LYS A 306 -7.69 19.70 5.43
N ASP A 307 -7.35 18.50 4.98
CA ASP A 307 -6.21 17.74 5.49
C ASP A 307 -4.87 18.44 5.20
N THR A 308 -4.77 19.12 4.05
CA THR A 308 -3.59 19.92 3.70
C THR A 308 -3.53 21.23 4.49
N ALA A 309 -4.67 21.89 4.73
CA ALA A 309 -4.76 23.15 5.45
C ALA A 309 -4.76 23.01 6.98
N GLN A 310 -5.09 21.83 7.53
CA GLN A 310 -5.02 21.53 8.96
C GLN A 310 -3.65 21.02 9.43
N ARG A 311 -2.68 20.82 8.53
CA ARG A 311 -1.28 20.59 8.96
C ARG A 311 -0.76 21.89 9.56
N GLU A 312 -0.59 21.90 10.88
CA GLU A 312 0.07 23.00 11.57
C GLU A 312 1.42 23.26 10.91
N PRO A 313 1.76 24.52 10.58
CA PRO A 313 3.06 24.84 10.02
C PRO A 313 4.14 24.45 11.03
N PRO A 314 5.27 23.90 10.56
CA PRO A 314 6.34 23.52 11.47
C PRO A 314 6.88 24.78 12.19
N PRO A 315 7.26 24.70 13.48
CA PRO A 315 7.76 25.84 14.27
C PRO A 315 8.80 26.68 13.54
N GLU A 316 8.76 28.01 13.65
CA GLU A 316 9.66 28.91 12.90
C GLU A 316 11.14 28.53 13.07
N GLU A 317 11.92 28.72 12.00
CA GLU A 317 13.34 28.38 12.01
C GLU A 317 14.11 29.33 12.98
N PRO A 318 14.88 28.78 13.95
CA PRO A 318 15.61 29.60 14.90
C PRO A 318 16.72 30.43 14.22
N PRO A 319 16.98 31.67 14.68
CA PRO A 319 18.01 32.53 14.12
C PRO A 319 19.42 31.98 14.39
N ALA A 320 20.38 32.33 13.53
CA ALA A 320 21.75 31.80 13.56
C ALA A 320 22.53 32.05 14.88
N GLY A 321 22.06 32.96 15.73
CA GLY A 321 22.67 33.28 17.03
C GLY A 321 21.90 32.73 18.25
N ALA A 322 20.85 31.93 18.05
CA ALA A 322 20.12 31.33 19.16
C ALA A 322 20.94 30.21 19.82
N GLN A 323 20.82 30.10 21.14
CA GLN A 323 21.45 29.02 21.91
C GLN A 323 20.72 27.70 21.64
N LYS A 324 21.42 26.57 21.76
CA LYS A 324 20.85 25.22 21.61
C LYS A 324 20.24 24.94 20.22
N VAL A 325 20.87 25.47 19.16
CA VAL A 325 20.48 25.23 17.77
C VAL A 325 21.37 24.20 17.10
N THR A 326 20.78 23.33 16.28
CA THR A 326 21.50 22.43 15.37
C THR A 326 20.97 22.59 13.95
N SER A 327 21.80 22.25 12.96
CA SER A 327 21.39 22.25 11.55
C SER A 327 21.31 20.83 11.05
N ILE A 328 20.20 20.47 10.42
CA ILE A 328 19.98 19.17 9.83
C ILE A 328 19.95 19.33 8.32
N GLN A 329 20.68 18.46 7.63
CA GLN A 329 20.72 18.40 6.18
C GLN A 329 20.00 17.15 5.72
N VAL A 330 19.05 17.29 4.79
CA VAL A 330 18.29 16.18 4.20
C VAL A 330 18.52 16.17 2.70
N ARG A 331 19.02 15.06 2.17
CA ARG A 331 19.14 14.84 0.73
C ARG A 331 17.87 14.15 0.22
N ALA A 332 17.18 14.79 -0.71
CA ALA A 332 16.02 14.22 -1.38
C ALA A 332 16.41 13.26 -2.53
N PRO A 333 15.54 12.33 -2.95
CA PRO A 333 15.81 11.38 -4.04
C PRO A 333 16.09 12.03 -5.40
N ASN A 334 15.58 13.24 -5.64
CA ASN A 334 15.88 14.04 -6.83
C ASN A 334 17.28 14.70 -6.78
N GLY A 335 18.06 14.46 -5.72
CA GLY A 335 19.37 15.05 -5.50
C GLY A 335 19.36 16.44 -4.84
N GLU A 336 18.18 17.01 -4.57
CA GLU A 336 18.03 18.29 -3.87
C GLU A 336 18.55 18.17 -2.43
N ARG A 337 19.28 19.19 -1.97
CA ARG A 337 19.78 19.27 -0.59
C ARG A 337 18.98 20.28 0.17
N LEU A 338 18.21 19.80 1.13
CA LEU A 338 17.42 20.62 2.05
C LEU A 338 18.23 20.83 3.33
N GLN A 339 18.22 22.05 3.86
CA GLN A 339 18.88 22.37 5.12
C GLN A 339 17.97 23.27 5.93
N ARG A 340 17.80 22.94 7.22
CA ARG A 340 17.04 23.74 8.16
C ARG A 340 17.66 23.67 9.55
N ARG A 341 17.55 24.77 10.32
CA ARG A 341 17.93 24.81 11.73
C ARG A 341 16.76 24.38 12.63
N PHE A 342 17.09 23.69 13.71
CA PHE A 342 16.14 23.23 14.72
C PHE A 342 16.72 23.49 16.11
N LEU A 343 15.86 23.64 17.12
CA LEU A 343 16.31 23.63 18.50
C LEU A 343 16.58 22.18 18.91
N ILE A 344 17.68 21.91 19.61
CA ILE A 344 18.05 20.54 20.00
C ILE A 344 17.04 19.89 20.96
N GLU A 345 16.23 20.71 21.64
CA GLU A 345 15.16 20.30 22.56
C GLU A 345 13.85 19.94 21.85
N GLN A 346 13.69 20.32 20.57
CA GLN A 346 12.48 19.98 19.81
C GLN A 346 12.40 18.47 19.57
N PRO A 347 11.18 17.90 19.49
CA PRO A 347 11.03 16.49 19.20
C PRO A 347 11.39 16.18 17.74
N VAL A 348 11.89 14.97 17.50
CA VAL A 348 12.26 14.48 16.16
C VAL A 348 11.10 14.57 15.16
N SER A 349 9.86 14.42 15.63
CA SER A 349 8.64 14.55 14.81
C SER A 349 8.56 15.86 14.02
N VAL A 350 9.15 16.95 14.52
CA VAL A 350 9.17 18.26 13.84
C VAL A 350 9.96 18.22 12.53
N ILE A 351 10.99 17.37 12.44
CA ILE A 351 11.77 17.19 11.20
C ILE A 351 10.88 16.57 10.11
N PHE A 352 10.07 15.58 10.48
CA PHE A 352 9.15 14.90 9.58
C PHE A 352 8.00 15.84 9.15
N GLN A 353 7.42 16.58 10.10
CA GLN A 353 6.42 17.62 9.82
C GLN A 353 6.96 18.69 8.86
N TRP A 354 8.22 19.11 9.04
CA TRP A 354 8.87 20.05 8.12
C TRP A 354 8.96 19.51 6.70
N LEU A 355 9.42 18.27 6.52
CA LEU A 355 9.55 17.66 5.20
C LEU A 355 8.17 17.51 4.53
N GLU A 356 7.18 17.01 5.27
CA GLU A 356 5.81 16.88 4.77
C GLU A 356 5.23 18.24 4.33
N PHE A 357 5.43 19.28 5.13
CA PHE A 357 5.00 20.63 4.79
C PHE A 357 5.76 21.16 3.55
N TYR A 358 7.08 21.02 3.51
CA TYR A 358 7.93 21.48 2.41
C TYR A 358 7.52 20.88 1.07
N PHE A 359 7.33 19.55 1.01
CA PHE A 359 6.93 18.86 -0.22
C PHE A 359 5.45 19.06 -0.56
N SER A 360 4.57 19.30 0.42
CA SER A 360 3.17 19.66 0.14
C SER A 360 3.01 21.00 -0.57
N GLN A 361 3.88 21.98 -0.28
CA GLN A 361 3.84 23.30 -0.92
C GLN A 361 4.32 23.27 -2.39
N LYS A 362 5.06 22.24 -2.78
CA LYS A 362 5.63 22.06 -4.12
C LYS A 362 4.77 21.14 -5.01
N GLU A 363 3.44 21.29 -5.01
CA GLU A 363 2.50 20.39 -5.74
C GLU A 363 2.87 20.10 -7.21
N LYS A 364 3.42 21.07 -7.95
CA LYS A 364 3.81 20.92 -9.37
C LYS A 364 5.17 20.24 -9.59
N GLU A 365 6.01 20.19 -8.56
CA GLU A 365 7.35 19.58 -8.57
C GLU A 365 7.42 18.38 -7.63
N ASN A 366 6.29 17.97 -7.06
CA ASN A 366 6.26 16.94 -6.03
C ASN A 366 6.63 15.60 -6.66
N VAL A 367 7.90 15.22 -6.48
CA VAL A 367 8.51 13.96 -6.92
C VAL A 367 7.79 12.76 -6.30
N PHE A 368 7.03 12.98 -5.23
CA PHE A 368 6.27 11.97 -4.51
C PHE A 368 4.77 12.08 -4.84
N ASN A 369 4.25 11.18 -5.69
CA ASN A 369 2.81 10.94 -5.88
C ASN A 369 2.34 9.56 -5.36
N PRO A 370 1.60 9.45 -4.23
CA PRO A 370 1.02 10.54 -3.40
C PRO A 370 2.04 11.31 -2.53
N PRO A 371 1.69 12.49 -1.96
CA PRO A 371 2.59 13.29 -1.12
C PRO A 371 3.14 12.54 0.10
N LEU A 372 4.35 12.90 0.55
CA LEU A 372 5.08 12.19 1.63
C LEU A 372 4.26 11.93 2.89
N GLY A 373 3.45 12.89 3.33
CA GLY A 373 2.67 12.74 4.56
C GLY A 373 1.49 11.76 4.47
N PHE A 374 1.31 11.09 3.32
CA PHE A 374 0.35 10.00 3.12
C PHE A 374 1.04 8.64 2.92
N ARG A 375 2.36 8.54 3.14
CA ARG A 375 3.13 7.30 2.99
C ARG A 375 4.04 7.05 4.19
N SER A 376 4.52 5.81 4.30
CA SER A 376 5.71 5.52 5.08
C SER A 376 6.95 6.01 4.34
N TYR A 377 7.86 6.69 5.02
CA TYR A 377 9.17 7.07 4.46
C TYR A 377 10.24 7.04 5.56
N SER A 378 11.50 7.03 5.16
CA SER A 378 12.64 6.91 6.07
C SER A 378 13.71 7.98 5.86
N LEU A 379 14.32 8.42 6.95
CA LEU A 379 15.53 9.22 6.97
C LEU A 379 16.70 8.34 7.42
N ASN A 380 17.71 8.22 6.56
CA ASN A 380 18.85 7.33 6.77
C ASN A 380 20.13 8.11 7.04
N SER A 381 20.78 7.84 8.16
CA SER A 381 22.11 8.34 8.49
C SER A 381 23.17 7.32 8.10
N SER A 382 24.22 7.75 7.39
CA SER A 382 25.25 6.86 6.86
C SER A 382 26.25 6.39 7.93
N TYR A 383 26.55 7.23 8.94
CA TYR A 383 27.49 6.89 10.01
C TYR A 383 27.26 7.76 11.26
N PRO A 384 26.83 7.18 12.40
CA PRO A 384 26.45 5.77 12.59
C PRO A 384 25.23 5.38 11.74
N LYS A 385 25.13 4.10 11.37
CA LYS A 385 24.00 3.60 10.57
C LYS A 385 22.71 3.66 11.40
N ARG A 386 21.84 4.60 11.05
CA ARG A 386 20.54 4.82 11.69
C ARG A 386 19.46 5.00 10.64
N LYS A 387 18.30 4.42 10.90
CA LYS A 387 17.12 4.54 10.04
C LYS A 387 15.94 5.01 10.87
N PHE A 388 15.45 6.22 10.59
CA PHE A 388 14.26 6.79 11.20
C PHE A 388 13.08 6.60 10.24
N VAL A 389 12.12 5.75 10.57
CA VAL A 389 10.95 5.43 9.74
C VAL A 389 9.72 6.13 10.28
N LYS A 390 8.99 6.85 9.42
CA LYS A 390 7.67 7.39 9.74
C LYS A 390 6.60 6.41 9.29
N GLU A 391 5.73 5.97 10.19
CA GLU A 391 4.58 5.12 9.89
C GLU A 391 3.41 5.48 10.82
N GLY A 392 2.22 5.72 10.26
CA GLY A 392 0.99 5.95 11.07
C GLY A 392 1.06 7.12 12.06
N GLY A 393 1.92 8.12 11.82
CA GLY A 393 2.13 9.24 12.74
C GLY A 393 3.26 9.04 13.76
N GLN A 394 3.82 7.84 13.87
CA GLN A 394 4.95 7.52 14.74
C GLN A 394 6.29 7.55 13.98
N VAL A 395 7.36 7.94 14.65
CA VAL A 395 8.74 7.90 14.15
C VAL A 395 9.49 6.82 14.92
N VAL A 396 9.91 5.78 14.21
CA VAL A 396 10.61 4.62 14.78
C VAL A 396 12.08 4.64 14.35
N LEU A 397 13.00 4.56 15.30
CA LEU A 397 14.44 4.48 15.07
C LEU A 397 14.92 3.03 15.09
N PHE A 398 15.70 2.66 14.08
CA PHE A 398 16.48 1.43 14.02
C PHE A 398 17.97 1.76 14.05
N GLU A 399 18.69 1.29 15.07
CA GLU A 399 20.14 1.42 15.19
C GLU A 399 20.84 0.07 14.93
N GLY A 400 21.95 0.07 14.17
CA GLY A 400 22.91 -1.05 14.19
C GLY A 400 22.39 -2.45 13.77
N GLY A 401 21.41 -2.54 12.86
CA GLY A 401 20.89 -3.82 12.37
C GLY A 401 19.96 -4.56 13.35
N GLN A 402 19.49 -3.87 14.39
CA GLN A 402 18.45 -4.38 15.28
C GLN A 402 17.12 -4.53 14.53
N THR A 403 16.39 -5.62 14.81
CA THR A 403 15.09 -5.94 14.21
C THR A 403 13.93 -5.27 14.95
N GLU A 404 14.14 -4.84 16.19
CA GLU A 404 13.16 -4.09 16.97
C GLU A 404 13.48 -2.60 16.90
N GLY A 405 12.49 -1.82 16.47
CA GLY A 405 12.59 -0.36 16.38
C GLY A 405 12.12 0.30 17.68
N VAL A 406 12.75 1.43 18.03
CA VAL A 406 12.39 2.23 19.21
C VAL A 406 11.55 3.41 18.77
N ASP A 407 10.39 3.64 19.39
CA ASP A 407 9.62 4.86 19.15
C ASP A 407 10.38 6.09 19.67
N VAL A 408 10.74 6.98 18.76
CA VAL A 408 11.48 8.22 19.04
C VAL A 408 10.65 9.46 18.71
N THR A 409 9.35 9.31 18.49
CA THR A 409 8.44 10.40 18.05
C THR A 409 8.54 11.64 18.96
N ALA A 410 8.60 11.42 20.27
CA ALA A 410 8.65 12.47 21.28
C ALA A 410 10.06 12.73 21.84
N LEU A 411 11.08 11.99 21.38
CA LEU A 411 12.46 12.23 21.81
C LEU A 411 12.98 13.53 21.21
N SER A 412 13.77 14.27 21.99
CA SER A 412 14.44 15.48 21.51
C SER A 412 15.47 15.13 20.43
N ILE A 413 15.76 16.08 19.54
CA ILE A 413 16.78 15.92 18.49
C ILE A 413 18.16 15.57 19.10
N GLU A 414 18.48 16.11 20.27
CA GLU A 414 19.67 15.72 21.03
C GLU A 414 19.60 14.29 21.57
N GLY A 415 18.47 13.91 22.18
CA GLY A 415 18.26 12.59 22.78
C GLY A 415 18.17 11.45 21.77
N ALA A 416 17.70 11.75 20.55
CA ALA A 416 17.72 10.83 19.42
C ALA A 416 19.05 10.88 18.63
N HIS A 417 20.02 11.67 19.09
CA HIS A 417 21.35 11.83 18.49
C HIS A 417 21.33 12.25 17.00
N VAL A 418 20.34 13.04 16.58
CA VAL A 418 20.19 13.50 15.17
C VAL A 418 20.81 14.89 14.95
N ALA A 419 21.33 15.51 16.01
CA ALA A 419 21.91 16.85 15.96
C ALA A 419 23.13 16.89 15.03
N GLY A 420 23.05 17.71 13.96
CA GLY A 420 24.15 17.94 13.03
C GLY A 420 24.32 16.84 11.97
N GLU A 421 23.40 15.88 11.89
CA GLU A 421 23.50 14.77 10.94
C GLU A 421 23.06 15.17 9.52
N ALA A 422 23.67 14.50 8.54
CA ALA A 422 23.24 14.51 7.15
C ALA A 422 22.44 13.25 6.87
N LEU A 423 21.15 13.42 6.61
CA LEU A 423 20.17 12.36 6.41
C LEU A 423 19.82 12.22 4.93
N ASN A 424 19.59 10.99 4.50
CA ASN A 424 19.09 10.69 3.16
C ASN A 424 17.61 10.32 3.26
N LEU A 425 16.76 11.04 2.56
CA LEU A 425 15.34 10.74 2.46
C LEU A 425 15.14 9.60 1.46
N ALA A 426 14.53 8.51 1.93
CA ALA A 426 14.10 7.38 1.12
C ALA A 426 12.61 7.14 1.41
N ALA A 427 11.76 7.37 0.41
CA ALA A 427 10.31 7.19 0.49
C ALA A 427 9.88 5.86 -0.12
#